data_AF-A0A351P0G6-F1
#
_entry.id   AF-A0A351P0G6-F1
#
_cell.length_a   1.000
_cell.length_b   1.000
_cell.length_c   1.000
_cell.angle_alpha   90.00
_cell.angle_beta   90.00
_cell.angle_gamma   90.00
#
_symmetry.space_group_name_H-M   'P 1'
#
loop_
_entity.id
_entity.type
_entity.pdbx_description
1 polymer ?
#
loop_
_entity_poly.entity_id
_entity_poly.type
_entity_poly.pdbx_seq_one_letter_code
_entity_poly.pdbx_strand_id
1 'polypeptide(L)'
;MNYFRPLYPFLFVLALIVNTTSFFDLGILNGLGQLLLFTFVVCIPIWRTGRMSYVDIGWPWGLVLLGIISFLFSDGNQIRSLMVSMVLVLVGLRMGLGALKMWYLGLLEKEFPRYQYQRLRWVKEGKKNTGLALQIDAISQGLANASFLALPIFIVASNSAPELFALEILGLLIWALAFTMESIADMQKLRFLKAMKKQGKQRQVCNVGLWRYCRHPNYFAEWMVWNGLIIAA
;
A
#
# COMPACT_ATOMS: atom_id res chain seq x y z
N MET A 1 14.12 21.03 -13.68
CA MET A 1 13.08 20.34 -12.89
C MET A 1 13.04 18.88 -13.27
N ASN A 2 13.37 17.99 -12.35
CA ASN A 2 13.44 16.57 -12.67
C ASN A 2 12.17 15.86 -12.19
N TYR A 3 11.24 15.60 -13.11
CA TYR A 3 10.01 14.87 -12.81
C TYR A 3 10.33 13.49 -12.26
N PHE A 4 11.36 12.82 -12.78
CA PHE A 4 11.67 11.41 -12.52
C PHE A 4 12.45 11.16 -11.24
N ARG A 5 12.96 12.21 -10.58
CA ARG A 5 13.76 12.07 -9.34
C ARG A 5 13.11 11.20 -8.25
N PRO A 6 11.78 11.24 -8.02
CA PRO A 6 11.13 10.37 -7.04
C PRO A 6 11.21 8.88 -7.38
N LEU A 7 11.46 8.50 -8.64
CA LEU A 7 11.51 7.09 -9.06
C LEU A 7 12.84 6.42 -8.74
N TYR A 8 13.92 7.18 -8.65
CA TYR A 8 15.28 6.66 -8.50
C TYR A 8 15.47 5.70 -7.31
N PRO A 9 15.00 5.97 -6.08
CA PRO A 9 15.19 5.02 -4.98
C PRO A 9 14.48 3.69 -5.24
N PHE A 10 13.28 3.72 -5.83
CA PHE A 10 12.53 2.51 -6.13
C PHE A 10 13.17 1.69 -7.25
N LEU A 11 13.65 2.36 -8.30
CA LEU A 11 14.37 1.69 -9.39
C LEU A 11 15.69 1.09 -8.92
N PHE A 12 16.39 1.76 -8.01
CA PHE A 12 17.61 1.23 -7.41
C PHE A 12 17.34 -0.05 -6.60
N VAL A 13 16.31 -0.05 -5.74
CA VAL A 13 15.95 -1.24 -4.96
C VAL A 13 15.42 -2.35 -5.85
N LEU A 14 14.60 -2.02 -6.86
CA LEU A 14 14.15 -3.01 -7.84
C LEU A 14 15.34 -3.64 -8.57
N ALA A 15 16.32 -2.84 -8.99
CA ALA A 15 17.56 -3.32 -9.58
C ALA A 15 18.29 -4.27 -8.61
N LEU A 16 18.40 -3.94 -7.32
CA LEU A 16 19.01 -4.82 -6.34
C LEU A 16 18.27 -6.17 -6.19
N ILE A 17 16.93 -6.14 -6.16
CA ILE A 17 16.10 -7.36 -6.12
C ILE A 17 16.37 -8.24 -7.33
N VAL A 18 16.28 -7.69 -8.55
CA VAL A 18 16.49 -8.47 -9.79
C VAL A 18 17.97 -8.79 -10.06
N ASN A 19 18.92 -8.31 -9.26
CA ASN A 19 20.31 -8.75 -9.30
C ASN A 19 20.64 -9.76 -8.19
N THR A 20 19.68 -10.08 -7.31
CA THR A 20 19.84 -11.08 -6.25
C THR A 20 19.31 -12.43 -6.76
N THR A 21 20.17 -13.45 -6.80
CA THR A 21 19.80 -14.78 -7.34
C THR A 21 18.57 -15.37 -6.66
N SER A 22 18.47 -15.27 -5.34
CA SER A 22 17.33 -15.76 -4.54
C SER A 22 16.00 -15.02 -4.79
N PHE A 23 16.05 -13.81 -5.37
CA PHE A 23 14.87 -12.98 -5.61
C PHE A 23 14.61 -12.69 -7.09
N PHE A 24 15.42 -13.25 -8.00
CA PHE A 24 15.36 -12.91 -9.42
C PHE A 24 13.98 -13.15 -10.01
N ASP A 25 13.49 -14.39 -9.94
CA ASP A 25 12.21 -14.79 -10.54
C ASP A 25 11.03 -14.07 -9.89
N LEU A 26 11.00 -14.04 -8.55
CA LEU A 26 9.99 -13.29 -7.79
C LEU A 26 9.99 -11.80 -8.14
N GLY A 27 11.17 -11.19 -8.26
CA GLY A 27 11.35 -9.79 -8.60
C GLY A 27 10.85 -9.44 -9.98
N ILE A 28 11.17 -10.28 -10.99
CA ILE A 28 10.69 -10.10 -12.36
C ILE A 28 9.17 -10.30 -12.43
N LEU A 29 8.64 -11.39 -11.86
CA LEU A 29 7.20 -11.67 -11.86
C LEU A 29 6.40 -10.58 -11.16
N ASN A 30 6.82 -10.15 -9.97
CA ASN A 30 6.18 -9.06 -9.26
C ASN A 30 6.33 -7.74 -10.04
N GLY A 31 7.52 -7.42 -10.55
CA GLY A 31 7.75 -6.19 -11.32
C GLY A 31 6.84 -6.09 -12.55
N LEU A 32 6.74 -7.17 -13.33
CA LEU A 32 5.83 -7.24 -14.48
C LEU A 32 4.36 -7.18 -14.04
N GLY A 33 4.00 -7.89 -12.98
CA GLY A 33 2.66 -7.86 -12.41
C GLY A 33 2.24 -6.46 -11.97
N GLN A 34 3.08 -5.75 -11.22
CA GLN A 34 2.83 -4.37 -10.81
C GLN A 34 2.77 -3.44 -12.01
N LEU A 35 3.65 -3.61 -13.01
CA LEU A 35 3.62 -2.82 -14.24
C LEU A 35 2.29 -2.97 -14.98
N LEU A 36 1.81 -4.20 -15.18
CA LEU A 36 0.53 -4.48 -15.84
C LEU A 36 -0.63 -3.92 -15.03
N LEU A 37 -0.68 -4.21 -13.72
CA LEU A 37 -1.72 -3.71 -12.83
C LEU A 37 -1.79 -2.19 -12.85
N PHE A 38 -0.66 -1.50 -12.64
CA PHE A 38 -0.64 -0.05 -12.62
C PHE A 38 -0.90 0.56 -14.00
N THR A 39 -0.49 -0.08 -15.09
CA THR A 39 -0.80 0.42 -16.43
C THR A 39 -2.32 0.43 -16.66
N PHE A 40 -2.98 -0.71 -16.44
CA PHE A 40 -4.41 -0.87 -16.77
C PHE A 40 -5.36 -0.28 -15.74
N VAL A 41 -5.06 -0.40 -14.44
CA VAL A 41 -5.97 0.02 -13.36
C VAL A 41 -5.70 1.44 -12.89
N VAL A 42 -4.50 1.98 -13.12
CA VAL A 42 -4.10 3.29 -12.57
C VAL A 42 -3.78 4.30 -13.67
N CYS A 43 -2.74 4.05 -14.48
CA CYS A 43 -2.17 5.01 -15.41
C CYS A 43 -3.13 5.37 -16.55
N ILE A 44 -3.76 4.37 -17.19
CA ILE A 44 -4.75 4.60 -18.25
C ILE A 44 -5.98 5.37 -17.70
N PRO A 45 -6.61 4.96 -16.57
CA PRO A 45 -7.69 5.74 -15.96
C PRO A 45 -7.29 7.16 -15.56
N ILE A 46 -6.11 7.37 -14.97
CA ILE A 46 -5.59 8.71 -14.64
C ILE A 46 -5.44 9.55 -15.90
N TRP A 47 -4.89 8.99 -16.97
CA TRP A 47 -4.69 9.73 -18.23
C TRP A 47 -6.03 10.17 -18.84
N ARG A 48 -7.06 9.31 -18.79
CA ARG A 48 -8.39 9.62 -19.32
C ARG A 48 -9.19 10.60 -18.46
N THR A 49 -9.11 10.47 -17.14
CA THR A 49 -9.98 11.22 -16.21
C THR A 49 -9.30 12.41 -15.55
N GLY A 50 -7.97 12.43 -15.57
CA GLY A 50 -7.16 13.37 -14.81
C GLY A 50 -7.25 13.16 -13.28
N ARG A 51 -7.83 12.06 -12.77
CA ARG A 51 -8.06 11.80 -11.34
C ARG A 51 -7.00 10.88 -10.76
N MET A 52 -6.25 11.34 -9.77
CA MET A 52 -5.20 10.53 -9.15
C MET A 52 -5.75 9.43 -8.22
N SER A 53 -6.99 9.56 -7.75
CA SER A 53 -7.61 8.59 -6.82
C SER A 53 -7.64 7.13 -7.30
N TYR A 54 -7.42 6.82 -8.58
CA TYR A 54 -7.27 5.43 -9.05
C TYR A 54 -6.05 4.73 -8.43
N VAL A 55 -5.03 5.47 -7.97
CA VAL A 55 -3.92 4.94 -7.18
C VAL A 55 -4.43 4.20 -5.93
N ASP A 56 -5.51 4.70 -5.31
CA ASP A 56 -6.08 4.09 -4.11
C ASP A 56 -6.71 2.72 -4.38
N ILE A 57 -6.94 2.37 -5.66
CA ILE A 57 -7.32 1.02 -6.09
C ILE A 57 -6.06 0.21 -6.37
N GLY A 58 -5.18 0.70 -7.24
CA GLY A 58 -4.02 -0.07 -7.71
C GLY A 58 -3.03 -0.43 -6.61
N TRP A 59 -2.75 0.48 -5.67
CA TRP A 59 -1.79 0.24 -4.61
C TRP A 59 -2.15 -0.95 -3.70
N PRO A 60 -3.35 -1.01 -3.07
CA PRO A 60 -3.69 -2.14 -2.21
C PRO A 60 -3.90 -3.45 -2.99
N TRP A 61 -4.42 -3.39 -4.22
CA TRP A 61 -4.49 -4.57 -5.09
C TRP A 61 -3.12 -5.07 -5.54
N GLY A 62 -2.12 -4.18 -5.60
CA GLY A 62 -0.72 -4.54 -5.81
C GLY A 62 -0.14 -5.32 -4.64
N LEU A 63 -0.58 -5.08 -3.40
CA LEU A 63 -0.21 -5.91 -2.24
C LEU A 63 -0.82 -7.31 -2.32
N VAL A 64 -2.08 -7.41 -2.73
CA VAL A 64 -2.73 -8.71 -2.98
C VAL A 64 -1.98 -9.49 -4.05
N LEU A 65 -1.63 -8.83 -5.16
CA LEU A 65 -0.83 -9.43 -6.23
C LEU A 65 0.54 -9.89 -5.74
N LEU A 66 1.25 -9.05 -4.98
CA LEU A 66 2.54 -9.40 -4.39
C LEU A 66 2.43 -10.63 -3.47
N GLY A 67 1.39 -10.71 -2.63
CA GLY A 67 1.15 -11.87 -1.77
C GLY A 67 0.86 -13.14 -2.57
N ILE A 68 0.04 -13.05 -3.63
CA ILE A 68 -0.26 -14.20 -4.49
C ILE A 68 1.01 -14.68 -5.23
N ILE A 69 1.79 -13.77 -5.80
CA ILE A 69 3.04 -14.12 -6.49
C ILE A 69 4.02 -14.75 -5.52
N SER A 70 4.19 -14.17 -4.32
CA SER A 70 5.10 -14.70 -3.31
C SER A 70 4.69 -16.12 -2.90
N PHE A 71 3.40 -16.36 -2.65
CA PHE A 71 2.92 -17.70 -2.29
C PHE A 71 3.15 -18.76 -3.38
N LEU A 72 2.86 -18.40 -4.64
CA LEU A 72 2.87 -19.36 -5.74
C LEU A 72 4.26 -19.66 -6.28
N PHE A 73 5.20 -18.72 -6.17
CA PHE A 73 6.49 -18.77 -6.86
C PHE A 73 7.70 -18.67 -5.95
N SER A 74 7.54 -18.57 -4.62
CA SER A 74 8.69 -18.59 -3.72
C SER A 74 9.22 -20.01 -3.50
N ASP A 75 10.53 -20.18 -3.54
CA ASP A 75 11.21 -21.47 -3.28
C ASP A 75 11.50 -21.75 -1.79
N GLY A 76 11.01 -20.90 -0.88
CA GLY A 76 11.22 -21.08 0.56
C GLY A 76 10.26 -22.07 1.20
N ASN A 77 10.25 -22.06 2.54
CA ASN A 77 9.34 -22.89 3.31
C ASN A 77 7.88 -22.49 3.06
N GLN A 78 7.03 -23.46 2.72
CA GLN A 78 5.63 -23.22 2.39
C GLN A 78 4.84 -22.51 3.50
N ILE A 79 5.14 -22.80 4.78
CA ILE A 79 4.46 -22.16 5.92
C ILE A 79 4.85 -20.68 5.98
N ARG A 80 6.13 -20.35 5.83
CA ARG A 80 6.62 -18.96 5.83
C ARG A 80 6.02 -18.16 4.68
N SER A 81 6.08 -18.73 3.49
CA SER A 81 5.50 -18.12 2.30
C SER A 81 3.99 -17.90 2.47
N LEU A 82 3.26 -18.90 2.98
CA LEU A 82 1.83 -18.79 3.27
C LEU A 82 1.53 -17.68 4.28
N MET A 83 2.27 -17.63 5.40
CA MET A 83 2.06 -16.63 6.45
C MET A 83 2.24 -15.20 5.94
N VAL A 84 3.38 -14.90 5.30
CA VAL A 84 3.65 -13.54 4.81
C VAL A 84 2.71 -13.14 3.67
N SER A 85 2.31 -14.10 2.84
CA SER A 85 1.35 -13.88 1.77
C SER A 85 -0.05 -13.60 2.30
N MET A 86 -0.50 -14.34 3.33
CA MET A 86 -1.78 -14.06 4.01
C MET A 86 -1.78 -12.65 4.61
N VAL A 87 -0.70 -12.24 5.27
CA VAL A 87 -0.56 -10.88 5.81
C VAL A 87 -0.81 -9.83 4.73
N LEU A 88 -0.11 -9.93 3.60
CA LEU A 88 -0.26 -8.98 2.49
C LEU A 88 -1.67 -8.99 1.89
N VAL A 89 -2.22 -10.18 1.65
CA VAL A 89 -3.55 -10.33 1.05
C VAL A 89 -4.61 -9.74 1.97
N LEU A 90 -4.53 -9.94 3.29
CA LEU A 90 -5.47 -9.37 4.25
C LEU A 90 -5.39 -7.84 4.30
N VAL A 91 -4.19 -7.27 4.35
CA VAL A 91 -3.97 -5.81 4.32
C VAL A 91 -4.49 -5.22 3.00
N GLY A 92 -4.09 -5.81 1.88
CA GLY A 92 -4.48 -5.40 0.54
C GLY A 92 -5.99 -5.49 0.29
N LEU A 93 -6.63 -6.61 0.65
CA LEU A 93 -8.07 -6.77 0.47
C LEU A 93 -8.88 -5.78 1.32
N ARG A 94 -8.48 -5.54 2.58
CA ARG A 94 -9.19 -4.59 3.45
C ARG A 94 -9.30 -3.21 2.81
N MET A 95 -8.19 -2.69 2.29
CA MET A 95 -8.12 -1.37 1.65
C MET A 95 -8.69 -1.41 0.23
N GLY A 96 -8.35 -2.43 -0.55
CA GLY A 96 -8.73 -2.59 -1.95
C GLY A 96 -10.22 -2.78 -2.15
N LEU A 97 -10.90 -3.55 -1.30
CA LEU A 97 -12.36 -3.66 -1.33
C LEU A 97 -13.04 -2.34 -0.96
N GLY A 98 -12.47 -1.60 0.01
CA GLY A 98 -12.93 -0.25 0.34
C GLY A 98 -12.80 0.71 -0.85
N ALA A 99 -11.67 0.68 -1.56
CA ALA A 99 -11.41 1.49 -2.73
C ALA A 99 -12.35 1.14 -3.91
N LEU A 100 -12.56 -0.14 -4.19
CA LEU A 100 -13.52 -0.59 -5.20
C LEU A 100 -14.95 -0.16 -4.86
N LYS A 101 -15.34 -0.25 -3.59
CA LYS A 101 -16.64 0.26 -3.14
C LYS A 101 -16.76 1.76 -3.34
N MET A 102 -15.72 2.54 -3.05
CA MET A 102 -15.72 3.99 -3.30
C MET A 102 -15.82 4.31 -4.78
N TRP A 103 -15.13 3.54 -5.64
CA TRP A 103 -15.21 3.66 -7.09
C TRP A 103 -16.61 3.36 -7.62
N TYR A 104 -17.21 2.24 -7.21
CA TYR A 104 -18.57 1.86 -7.58
C TYR A 104 -19.61 2.91 -7.18
N LEU A 105 -19.42 3.56 -6.03
CA LEU A 105 -20.30 4.64 -5.55
C LEU A 105 -20.04 6.00 -6.23
N GLY A 106 -19.18 6.07 -7.26
CA GLY A 106 -18.84 7.31 -7.95
C GLY A 106 -18.00 8.30 -7.14
N LEU A 107 -17.49 7.90 -5.97
CA LEU A 107 -16.75 8.81 -5.07
C LEU A 107 -15.40 9.24 -5.65
N LEU A 108 -14.86 8.50 -6.62
CA LEU A 108 -13.59 8.82 -7.30
C LEU A 108 -13.76 9.83 -8.45
N GLU A 109 -15.00 10.16 -8.84
CA GLU A 109 -15.27 11.22 -9.82
C GLU A 109 -14.80 12.60 -9.32
N LYS A 110 -14.75 12.76 -7.99
CA LYS A 110 -14.16 13.91 -7.30
C LYS A 110 -12.79 13.53 -6.75
N GLU A 111 -11.80 14.35 -7.07
CA GLU A 111 -10.44 14.18 -6.55
C GLU A 111 -10.39 14.37 -5.03
N PHE A 112 -9.68 13.50 -4.31
CA PHE A 112 -9.52 13.63 -2.87
C PHE A 112 -8.65 14.84 -2.48
N PRO A 113 -8.89 15.46 -1.30
CA PRO A 113 -8.13 16.64 -0.85
C PRO A 113 -6.61 16.45 -0.85
N ARG A 114 -6.11 15.24 -0.54
CA ARG A 114 -4.67 14.93 -0.57
C ARG A 114 -4.05 15.10 -1.96
N TYR A 115 -4.77 14.71 -3.01
CA TYR A 115 -4.29 14.81 -4.40
C TYR A 115 -4.45 16.24 -4.94
N GLN A 116 -5.46 16.97 -4.48
CA GLN A 116 -5.56 18.41 -4.74
C GLN A 116 -4.38 19.17 -4.12
N TYR A 117 -4.02 18.84 -2.87
CA TYR A 117 -2.86 19.41 -2.20
C TYR A 117 -1.54 19.07 -2.91
N GLN A 118 -1.39 17.83 -3.40
CA GLN A 118 -0.21 17.44 -4.17
C GLN A 118 -0.02 18.28 -5.44
N ARG A 119 -1.10 18.65 -6.13
CA ARG A 119 -1.03 19.56 -7.29
C ARG A 119 -0.47 20.94 -6.92
N LEU A 120 -0.83 21.46 -5.74
CA LEU A 120 -0.28 22.72 -5.24
C LEU A 120 1.23 22.61 -4.97
N ARG A 121 1.69 21.46 -4.46
CA ARG A 121 3.13 21.20 -4.27
C ARG A 121 3.88 21.18 -5.60
N TRP A 122 3.31 20.53 -6.62
CA TRP A 122 3.90 20.52 -7.96
C TRP A 122 4.04 21.92 -8.54
N VAL A 123 3.04 22.79 -8.37
CA VAL A 123 3.12 24.20 -8.80
C VAL A 123 4.25 24.93 -8.08
N LYS A 124 4.39 24.75 -6.76
CA LYS A 124 5.50 25.32 -5.97
C LYS A 124 6.88 24.79 -6.40
N GLU A 125 6.95 23.54 -6.83
CA GLU A 125 8.17 22.94 -7.40
C GLU A 125 8.46 23.43 -8.83
N GLY A 126 7.52 24.14 -9.46
CA GLY A 126 7.58 24.68 -10.82
C GLY A 126 7.03 23.77 -11.92
N LYS A 127 6.37 22.64 -11.59
CA LYS A 127 6.04 21.57 -12.54
C LYS A 127 4.95 22.07 -13.47
N LYS A 128 5.31 22.32 -14.73
CA LYS A 128 4.41 22.85 -15.76
C LYS A 128 3.50 21.78 -16.38
N ASN A 129 3.93 20.52 -16.42
CA ASN A 129 3.18 19.42 -17.00
C ASN A 129 2.53 18.56 -15.90
N THR A 130 1.30 18.90 -15.56
CA THR A 130 0.50 18.18 -14.55
C THR A 130 0.20 16.75 -14.98
N GLY A 131 -0.01 16.48 -16.27
CA GLY A 131 -0.28 15.14 -16.79
C GLY A 131 0.89 14.20 -16.56
N LEU A 132 2.12 14.67 -16.87
CA LEU A 132 3.34 13.92 -16.58
C LEU A 132 3.53 13.74 -15.06
N ALA A 133 3.34 14.79 -14.25
CA ALA A 133 3.47 14.70 -12.80
C ALA A 133 2.53 13.65 -12.19
N LEU A 134 1.28 13.57 -12.68
CA LEU A 134 0.31 12.55 -12.28
C LEU A 134 0.82 11.14 -12.58
N GLN A 135 1.30 10.89 -13.80
CA GLN A 135 1.78 9.58 -14.22
C GLN A 135 3.01 9.14 -13.43
N ILE A 136 3.93 10.06 -13.15
CA ILE A 136 5.12 9.77 -12.34
C ILE A 136 4.76 9.42 -10.91
N ASP A 137 3.96 10.26 -10.24
CA ASP A 137 3.57 10.00 -8.86
C ASP A 137 2.70 8.73 -8.78
N ALA A 138 1.92 8.39 -9.80
CA ALA A 138 1.16 7.14 -9.88
C ALA A 138 2.07 5.91 -10.05
N ILE A 139 3.01 5.92 -11.00
CA ILE A 139 3.95 4.82 -11.23
C ILE A 139 4.86 4.61 -10.03
N SER A 140 5.22 5.67 -9.29
CA SER A 140 6.04 5.51 -8.07
C SER A 140 5.39 4.61 -7.01
N GLN A 141 4.05 4.54 -6.98
CA GLN A 141 3.32 3.70 -6.03
C GLN A 141 3.37 2.22 -6.44
N GLY A 142 3.32 1.95 -7.75
CA GLY A 142 3.53 0.60 -8.27
C GLY A 142 4.99 0.14 -8.11
N LEU A 143 5.93 1.06 -8.33
CA LEU A 143 7.34 0.80 -8.05
C LEU A 143 7.61 0.57 -6.56
N ALA A 144 6.89 1.24 -5.64
CA ALA A 144 6.99 0.95 -4.20
C ALA A 144 6.59 -0.49 -3.88
N ASN A 145 5.49 -0.98 -4.46
CA ASN A 145 5.06 -2.38 -4.37
C ASN A 145 6.05 -3.36 -5.03
N ALA A 146 6.68 -2.95 -6.14
CA ALA A 146 7.66 -3.76 -6.86
C ALA A 146 9.03 -3.84 -6.13
N SER A 147 9.31 -2.92 -5.21
CA SER A 147 10.64 -2.74 -4.61
C SER A 147 10.62 -2.80 -3.08
N PHE A 148 10.62 -1.67 -2.38
CA PHE A 148 10.76 -1.60 -0.92
C PHE A 148 9.73 -2.46 -0.17
N LEU A 149 8.48 -2.48 -0.62
CA LEU A 149 7.44 -3.26 0.04
C LEU A 149 7.55 -4.76 -0.27
N ALA A 150 8.26 -5.14 -1.33
CA ALA A 150 8.53 -6.54 -1.66
C ALA A 150 9.70 -7.13 -0.87
N LEU A 151 10.66 -6.31 -0.43
CA LEU A 151 11.88 -6.79 0.24
C LEU A 151 11.63 -7.69 1.47
N PRO A 152 10.94 -7.23 2.54
CA PRO A 152 10.75 -8.08 3.71
C PRO A 152 9.92 -9.33 3.38
N ILE A 153 9.09 -9.26 2.35
CA ILE A 153 8.21 -10.35 1.92
C ILE A 153 9.04 -11.42 1.24
N PHE A 154 9.91 -11.03 0.31
CA PHE A 154 10.81 -11.96 -0.38
C PHE A 154 11.82 -12.58 0.57
N ILE A 155 12.34 -11.83 1.55
CA ILE A 155 13.23 -12.37 2.58
C ILE A 155 12.55 -13.49 3.37
N VAL A 156 11.32 -13.27 3.85
CA VAL A 156 10.56 -14.28 4.59
C VAL A 156 10.13 -15.45 3.68
N ALA A 157 9.59 -15.16 2.50
CA ALA A 157 9.02 -16.16 1.60
C ALA A 157 10.08 -17.07 0.96
N SER A 158 11.29 -16.56 0.71
CA SER A 158 12.40 -17.36 0.16
C SER A 158 13.24 -18.05 1.23
N ASN A 159 12.90 -17.93 2.52
CA ASN A 159 13.64 -18.60 3.59
C ASN A 159 13.23 -20.08 3.68
N SER A 160 14.16 -20.99 3.43
CA SER A 160 13.92 -22.45 3.46
C SER A 160 14.14 -23.10 4.82
N ALA A 161 14.51 -22.35 5.86
CA ALA A 161 14.78 -22.92 7.18
C ALA A 161 13.50 -23.58 7.77
N PRO A 162 13.62 -24.77 8.38
CA PRO A 162 12.47 -25.58 8.77
C PRO A 162 11.74 -25.04 10.01
N GLU A 163 12.47 -24.40 10.92
CA GLU A 163 11.93 -23.86 12.17
C GLU A 163 11.58 -22.38 12.01
N LEU A 164 10.59 -21.88 12.77
CA LEU A 164 10.29 -20.45 12.82
C LEU A 164 11.17 -19.75 13.85
N PHE A 165 11.74 -18.61 13.49
CA PHE A 165 12.55 -17.82 14.40
C PHE A 165 11.69 -16.91 15.29
N ALA A 166 12.20 -16.59 16.48
CA ALA A 166 11.50 -15.73 17.44
C ALA A 166 11.13 -14.35 16.86
N LEU A 167 11.96 -13.82 15.97
CA LEU A 167 11.71 -12.54 15.28
C LEU A 167 10.52 -12.63 14.31
N GLU A 168 10.37 -13.74 13.58
CA GLU A 168 9.20 -13.99 12.72
C GLU A 168 7.90 -13.97 13.55
N ILE A 169 7.90 -14.68 14.68
CA ILE A 169 6.75 -14.73 15.58
C ILE A 169 6.44 -13.35 16.15
N LEU A 170 7.46 -12.64 16.64
CA LEU A 170 7.30 -11.28 17.17
C LEU A 170 6.75 -10.31 16.13
N GLY A 171 7.30 -10.34 14.92
CA GLY A 171 6.85 -9.50 13.81
C GLY A 171 5.39 -9.77 13.42
N LEU A 172 4.99 -11.04 13.36
CA LEU A 172 3.60 -11.44 13.10
C LEU A 172 2.64 -11.03 14.24
N LEU A 173 3.07 -11.10 15.50
CA LEU A 173 2.28 -10.60 16.64
C LEU A 173 2.09 -9.08 16.58
N ILE A 174 3.17 -8.33 16.30
CA ILE A 174 3.11 -6.88 16.11
C ILE A 174 2.14 -6.56 14.96
N TRP A 175 2.28 -7.26 13.83
CA TRP A 175 1.39 -7.10 12.69
C TRP A 175 -0.09 -7.35 13.06
N ALA A 176 -0.39 -8.45 13.75
CA ALA A 176 -1.77 -8.80 14.10
C ALA A 176 -2.42 -7.76 15.03
N LEU A 177 -1.66 -7.28 16.02
CA LEU A 177 -2.10 -6.21 16.91
C LEU A 177 -2.30 -4.90 16.15
N ALA A 178 -1.37 -4.54 15.27
CA ALA A 178 -1.44 -3.34 14.45
C ALA A 178 -2.63 -3.37 13.49
N PHE A 179 -2.83 -4.45 12.75
CA PHE A 179 -3.97 -4.64 11.85
C PHE A 179 -5.31 -4.53 12.59
N THR A 180 -5.39 -5.11 13.80
CA THR A 180 -6.58 -5.02 14.66
C THR A 180 -6.81 -3.60 15.14
N MET A 181 -5.77 -2.92 15.62
CA MET A 181 -5.83 -1.52 16.08
C MET A 181 -6.27 -0.58 14.95
N GLU A 182 -5.72 -0.76 13.76
CA GLU A 182 -6.08 0.00 12.57
C GLU A 182 -7.56 -0.18 12.23
N SER A 183 -8.01 -1.44 12.16
CA SER A 183 -9.40 -1.80 11.87
C SER A 183 -10.36 -1.19 12.90
N ILE A 184 -10.03 -1.23 14.18
CA ILE A 184 -10.81 -0.59 15.26
C ILE A 184 -10.85 0.93 15.08
N ALA A 185 -9.70 1.56 14.82
CA ALA A 185 -9.62 3.01 14.62
C ALA A 185 -10.49 3.47 13.44
N ASP A 186 -10.41 2.78 12.31
CA ASP A 186 -11.21 3.11 11.12
C ASP A 186 -12.71 2.91 11.37
N MET A 187 -13.11 1.80 12.01
CA MET A 187 -14.50 1.56 12.38
C MET A 187 -15.04 2.64 13.32
N GLN A 188 -14.26 3.05 14.34
CA GLN A 188 -14.63 4.12 15.26
C GLN A 188 -14.88 5.42 14.50
N LYS A 189 -13.96 5.80 13.60
CA LYS A 189 -14.08 7.01 12.78
C LYS A 189 -15.30 6.94 11.86
N LEU A 190 -15.53 5.81 11.19
CA LEU A 190 -16.68 5.64 10.31
C LEU A 190 -18.01 5.74 11.06
N ARG A 191 -18.13 5.13 12.24
CA ARG A 191 -19.32 5.23 13.09
C ARG A 191 -19.54 6.67 13.55
N PHE A 192 -18.49 7.34 14.00
CA PHE A 192 -18.54 8.74 14.42
C PHE A 192 -19.01 9.65 13.27
N LEU A 193 -18.42 9.54 12.08
CA LEU A 193 -18.80 10.35 10.92
C LEU A 193 -20.25 10.13 10.51
N LYS A 194 -20.74 8.88 10.52
CA LYS A 194 -22.15 8.57 10.24
C LYS A 194 -23.09 9.20 11.28
N ALA A 195 -22.77 9.09 12.57
CA ALA A 195 -23.57 9.68 13.63
C ALA A 195 -23.61 11.22 13.53
N MET A 196 -22.46 11.85 13.31
CA MET A 196 -22.36 13.30 13.15
C MET A 196 -23.09 13.80 11.90
N LYS A 197 -23.03 13.06 10.79
CA LYS A 197 -23.81 13.37 9.59
C LYS A 197 -25.31 13.34 9.87
N LYS A 198 -25.81 12.34 10.60
CA LYS A 198 -27.23 12.23 10.99
C LYS A 198 -27.69 13.40 11.87
N GLN A 199 -26.79 13.97 12.66
CA GLN A 199 -27.07 15.11 13.55
C GLN A 199 -26.81 16.49 12.90
N GLY A 200 -26.44 16.53 11.62
CA GLY A 200 -26.08 17.80 10.94
C GLY A 200 -24.73 18.40 11.37
N LYS A 201 -23.92 17.67 12.14
CA LYS A 201 -22.65 18.15 12.75
C LYS A 201 -21.42 17.63 12.01
N GLN A 202 -21.34 17.82 10.69
CA GLN A 202 -20.33 17.16 9.84
C GLN A 202 -18.87 17.61 10.05
N ARG A 203 -18.63 18.73 10.76
CA ARG A 203 -17.30 19.32 10.98
C ARG A 203 -16.70 19.04 12.36
N GLN A 204 -17.13 17.96 13.01
CA GLN A 204 -16.65 17.61 14.35
C GLN A 204 -15.37 16.77 14.30
N VAL A 205 -14.53 16.93 15.33
CA VAL A 205 -13.31 16.13 15.49
C VAL A 205 -13.67 14.81 16.18
N CYS A 206 -13.23 13.69 15.60
CA CYS A 206 -13.43 12.38 16.21
C CYS A 206 -12.62 12.29 17.50
N ASN A 207 -13.28 12.13 18.64
CA ASN A 207 -12.69 11.95 19.95
C ASN A 207 -13.23 10.68 20.64
N VAL A 208 -13.42 9.61 19.88
CA VAL A 208 -13.99 8.33 20.35
C VAL A 208 -12.93 7.24 20.30
N GLY A 209 -12.82 6.46 21.39
CA GLY A 209 -11.92 5.31 21.46
C GLY A 209 -10.45 5.71 21.28
N LEU A 210 -9.77 5.10 20.31
CA LEU A 210 -8.34 5.33 20.03
C LEU A 210 -8.06 6.79 19.62
N TRP A 211 -9.04 7.47 19.01
CA TRP A 211 -8.93 8.86 18.58
C TRP A 211 -8.87 9.87 19.74
N ARG A 212 -9.11 9.42 20.99
CA ARG A 212 -8.89 10.26 22.19
C ARG A 212 -7.43 10.45 22.53
N TYR A 213 -6.59 9.48 22.17
CA TYR A 213 -5.18 9.45 22.58
C TYR A 213 -4.25 10.09 21.54
N CYS A 214 -4.59 9.99 20.25
CA CYS A 214 -3.83 10.63 19.19
C CYS A 214 -4.70 11.00 17.99
N ARG A 215 -4.19 11.90 17.14
CA ARG A 215 -4.91 12.43 15.97
C ARG A 215 -5.04 11.42 14.82
N HIS A 216 -4.15 10.43 14.75
CA HIS A 216 -4.09 9.46 13.65
C HIS A 216 -3.70 8.06 14.15
N PRO A 217 -4.52 7.41 15.00
CA PRO A 217 -4.22 6.09 15.52
C PRO A 217 -4.15 5.04 14.41
N ASN A 218 -4.93 5.22 13.34
CA ASN A 218 -4.91 4.35 12.18
C ASN A 218 -3.58 4.45 11.41
N TYR A 219 -2.99 5.63 11.25
CA TYR A 219 -1.69 5.77 10.57
C TYR A 219 -0.54 5.17 11.38
N PHE A 220 -0.58 5.32 12.71
CA PHE A 220 0.38 4.63 13.56
C PHE A 220 0.28 3.11 13.38
N ALA A 221 -0.93 2.58 13.42
CA ALA A 221 -1.17 1.15 13.25
C ALA A 221 -0.77 0.66 11.84
N GLU A 222 -1.10 1.39 10.78
CA GLU A 222 -0.66 1.10 9.42
C GLU A 222 0.87 1.08 9.30
N TRP A 223 1.56 2.01 9.97
CA TRP A 223 3.02 2.00 10.02
C TRP A 223 3.57 0.78 10.79
N MET A 224 2.92 0.40 11.90
CA MET A 224 3.31 -0.78 12.68
C MET A 224 3.06 -2.11 11.94
N VAL A 225 2.09 -2.17 11.02
CA VAL A 225 1.91 -3.32 10.11
C VAL A 225 3.19 -3.57 9.31
N TRP A 226 3.79 -2.52 8.75
CA TRP A 226 5.04 -2.63 7.98
C TRP A 226 6.26 -2.90 8.85
N ASN A 227 6.34 -2.30 10.05
CA ASN A 227 7.42 -2.61 10.99
C ASN A 227 7.34 -4.06 11.47
N GLY A 228 6.14 -4.62 11.67
CA GLY A 228 5.96 -6.04 11.99
C GLY A 228 6.52 -6.95 10.90
N LEU A 229 6.27 -6.62 9.63
CA LEU A 229 6.84 -7.34 8.49
C LEU A 229 8.36 -7.22 8.40
N ILE A 230 8.92 -6.04 8.69
CA ILE A 230 10.38 -5.84 8.71
C ILE A 230 11.03 -6.61 9.86
N ILE A 231 10.40 -6.66 11.04
CA ILE A 231 10.91 -7.43 12.18
C ILE A 231 10.85 -8.93 11.90
N ALA A 232 9.85 -9.38 11.14
CA ALA A 232 9.74 -10.79 10.76
C ALA A 232 10.77 -11.22 9.71
N ALA A 233 11.28 -10.30 8.89
CA ALA A 233 12.24 -10.56 7.83
C ALA A 233 13.68 -10.61 8.35
#